data_AF-A0A4Z1FSP2-F1
#
_entry.id   AF-A0A4Z1FSP2-F1
#
_cell.length_a   1.000
_cell.length_b   1.000
_cell.length_c   1.000
_cell.angle_alpha   90.00
_cell.angle_beta   90.00
_cell.angle_gamma   90.00
#
_symmetry.space_group_name_H-M   'P 1'
#
loop_
_entity.id
_entity.type
_entity.pdbx_description
1 polymer ?
#
loop_
_entity_poly.entity_id
_entity_poly.type
_entity_poly.pdbx_seq_one_letter_code
_entity_poly.pdbx_strand_id
1 'polypeptide(L)'
;MNFPIPQKRDADGNEKIAEPIILRQPGFENDVRLNVFGQVYYAHSIILKLNSKYFRSTLECGENHATPSGKFRYDLTAVVDEDGFWLMELIKLTSNSDNLTNTNKLKAPQTEEGERRAFEAVIFAFYNRPYVIRDYGSFKDIVRSADSLCARPALSHTLDSAFHRSPGFTDKICQNSGSLIRIAKQLHHPVLFRECLIYEVSKAESTAGKEHWQSKFNDDEDIKSCFIKALQSVDSIRNSIE
;
A
#
# COMPACT_ATOMS: atom_id res chain seq x y z
N MET A 1 -13.06 27.17 -7.55
CA MET A 1 -12.24 27.99 -6.64
C MET A 1 -11.06 27.16 -6.19
N ASN A 2 -9.86 27.50 -6.66
CA ASN A 2 -8.62 26.81 -6.28
C ASN A 2 -8.19 27.32 -4.90
N PHE A 3 -8.23 26.46 -3.89
CA PHE A 3 -7.57 26.75 -2.62
C PHE A 3 -6.10 26.28 -2.73
N PRO A 4 -5.11 27.17 -2.54
CA PRO A 4 -3.73 26.75 -2.44
C PRO A 4 -3.55 25.91 -1.17
N ILE A 5 -2.81 24.81 -1.32
CA ILE A 5 -2.42 23.92 -0.22
C ILE A 5 -1.64 24.75 0.81
N PRO A 6 -1.91 24.65 2.12
CA PRO A 6 -1.11 25.33 3.14
C PRO A 6 0.30 24.69 3.20
N GLN A 7 1.25 25.26 2.45
CA GLN A 7 2.67 25.02 2.67
C GLN A 7 3.02 25.62 4.03
N LYS A 8 3.39 24.78 5.01
CA LYS A 8 3.94 25.27 6.28
C LYS A 8 5.31 25.89 6.00
N ARG A 9 5.33 27.22 5.84
CA ARG A 9 6.55 28.03 5.77
C ARG A 9 7.16 28.13 7.17
N ASP A 10 8.49 28.10 7.25
CA ASP A 10 9.18 28.48 8.48
C ASP A 10 9.10 30.00 8.72
N ALA A 11 9.64 30.46 9.84
CA ALA A 11 9.60 31.88 10.22
C ALA A 11 10.31 32.80 9.20
N ASP A 12 11.12 32.22 8.31
CA ASP A 12 11.94 32.92 7.32
C ASP A 12 11.39 32.81 5.89
N GLY A 13 10.23 32.17 5.69
CA GLY A 13 9.56 32.10 4.40
C GLY A 13 10.11 31.04 3.43
N ASN A 14 11.01 30.17 3.88
CA ASN A 14 11.50 29.05 3.09
C ASN A 14 10.50 27.88 3.15
N GLU A 15 10.43 27.12 2.05
CA GLU A 15 9.71 25.85 2.04
C GLU A 15 10.37 24.92 3.06
N LYS A 16 9.65 24.58 4.12
CA LYS A 16 10.16 23.71 5.17
C LYS A 16 10.33 22.30 4.59
N ILE A 17 11.53 22.01 4.09
CA ILE A 17 11.91 20.69 3.61
C ILE A 17 11.68 19.71 4.77
N ALA A 18 10.77 18.76 4.59
CA ALA A 18 10.52 17.74 5.60
C ALA A 18 11.83 16.98 5.89
N GLU A 19 12.12 16.75 7.17
CA GLU A 19 13.35 16.05 7.55
C GLU A 19 13.41 14.67 6.87
N PRO A 20 14.57 14.28 6.30
CA PRO A 20 14.70 12.99 5.64
C PRO A 20 14.45 11.82 6.61
N ILE A 21 13.65 10.85 6.18
CA ILE A 21 13.39 9.63 6.94
C ILE A 21 14.51 8.63 6.66
N ILE A 22 15.31 8.32 7.69
CA ILE A 22 16.44 7.40 7.57
C ILE A 22 16.00 5.98 7.95
N LEU A 23 15.99 5.09 6.96
CA LEU A 23 15.74 3.66 7.16
C LEU A 23 17.08 3.02 7.50
N ARG A 24 17.23 2.59 8.74
CA ARG A 24 18.50 2.03 9.27
C ARG A 24 18.47 0.51 9.17
N GLN A 25 19.53 -0.08 8.64
CA GLN A 25 19.81 -1.51 8.73
C GLN A 25 21.26 -1.67 9.21
N PRO A 26 21.51 -2.37 10.33
CA PRO A 26 22.87 -2.58 10.83
C PRO A 26 23.78 -3.22 9.78
N GLY A 27 24.99 -2.67 9.60
CA GLY A 27 26.00 -3.20 8.68
C GLY A 27 25.87 -2.74 7.23
N PHE A 28 24.91 -1.87 6.90
CA PHE A 28 24.73 -1.33 5.55
C PHE A 28 24.66 0.21 5.58
N GLU A 29 25.15 0.84 4.52
CA GLU A 29 25.01 2.27 4.29
C GLU A 29 23.84 2.57 3.36
N ASN A 30 23.17 3.70 3.61
CA ASN A 30 22.09 4.15 2.73
C ASN A 30 22.64 4.63 1.38
N ASP A 31 22.47 3.82 0.35
CA ASP A 31 22.93 4.07 -1.02
C ASP A 31 21.81 4.51 -1.98
N VAL A 32 20.57 4.60 -1.49
CA VAL A 32 19.41 5.04 -2.29
C VAL A 32 18.72 6.23 -1.63
N ARG A 33 18.44 7.26 -2.43
CA ARG A 33 17.57 8.38 -2.10
C ARG A 33 16.24 8.22 -2.82
N LEU A 34 15.13 8.29 -2.07
CA LEU A 34 13.76 8.23 -2.59
C LEU A 34 13.07 9.55 -2.26
N ASN A 35 12.57 10.28 -3.24
CA ASN A 35 11.76 11.48 -3.05
C ASN A 35 10.32 11.20 -3.45
N VAL A 36 9.40 11.16 -2.49
CA VAL A 36 7.98 10.89 -2.73
C VAL A 36 7.16 12.07 -2.26
N PHE A 37 6.65 12.85 -3.23
CA PHE A 37 5.84 14.05 -2.99
C PHE A 37 6.44 14.99 -1.94
N GLY A 38 7.74 15.31 -2.09
CA GLY A 38 8.47 16.23 -1.22
C GLY A 38 9.06 15.61 0.06
N GLN A 39 8.70 14.36 0.39
CA GLN A 39 9.34 13.63 1.48
C GLN A 39 10.49 12.77 0.99
N VAL A 40 11.66 12.97 1.59
CA VAL A 40 12.87 12.22 1.28
C VAL A 40 13.01 11.03 2.23
N TYR A 41 13.38 9.88 1.68
CA TYR A 41 13.76 8.66 2.41
C TYR A 41 15.16 8.24 1.99
N TYR A 42 15.98 7.86 2.97
CA TYR A 42 17.26 7.21 2.73
C TYR A 42 17.10 5.71 2.98
N ALA A 43 17.39 4.92 1.95
CA ALA A 43 17.14 3.49 1.89
C ALA A 43 18.38 2.73 1.41
N HIS A 44 18.30 1.40 1.40
CA HIS A 44 19.33 0.49 0.94
C HIS A 44 18.83 -0.25 -0.30
N SER A 45 19.60 -0.22 -1.39
CA SER A 45 19.29 -0.90 -2.64
C SER A 45 19.05 -2.39 -2.42
N ILE A 46 19.86 -3.05 -1.59
CA ILE A 46 19.74 -4.49 -1.30
C ILE A 46 18.37 -4.86 -0.71
N ILE A 47 17.84 -4.05 0.22
CA ILE A 47 16.54 -4.30 0.85
C ILE A 47 15.39 -4.04 -0.13
N LEU A 48 15.50 -2.97 -0.93
CA LEU A 48 14.53 -2.65 -1.97
C LEU A 48 14.46 -3.78 -3.02
N LYS A 49 15.62 -4.24 -3.53
CA LYS A 49 15.72 -5.33 -4.51
C LYS A 49 15.22 -6.67 -3.95
N LEU A 50 15.38 -6.93 -2.66
CA LEU A 50 14.90 -8.15 -2.02
C LEU A 50 13.36 -8.21 -2.00
N ASN A 51 12.71 -7.11 -1.62
CA ASN A 51 11.29 -7.08 -1.32
C ASN A 51 10.38 -6.64 -2.48
N SER A 52 10.95 -6.08 -3.55
CA SER A 52 10.19 -5.52 -4.67
C SER A 52 10.80 -5.95 -6.00
N LYS A 53 9.99 -6.60 -6.84
CA LYS A 53 10.39 -6.91 -8.22
C LYS A 53 10.60 -5.62 -9.03
N TYR A 54 9.79 -4.60 -8.77
CA TYR A 54 9.91 -3.29 -9.42
C TYR A 54 11.29 -2.66 -9.13
N PHE A 55 11.68 -2.51 -7.86
CA PHE A 55 12.98 -1.93 -7.53
C PHE A 55 14.15 -2.78 -8.02
N ARG A 56 14.00 -4.12 -8.05
CA ARG A 56 14.99 -5.00 -8.67
C ARG A 56 15.27 -4.60 -10.12
N SER A 57 14.24 -4.56 -10.95
CA SER A 57 14.38 -4.21 -12.36
C SER A 57 14.81 -2.75 -12.58
N THR A 58 14.23 -1.80 -11.83
CA THR A 58 14.57 -0.38 -11.97
C THR A 58 16.02 -0.09 -11.58
N LEU A 59 16.51 -0.66 -10.48
CA LEU A 59 17.87 -0.44 -10.02
C LEU A 59 18.91 -1.20 -10.85
N GLU A 60 18.58 -2.39 -11.37
CA GLU A 60 19.43 -3.12 -12.33
C GLU A 60 19.59 -2.33 -13.63
N CYS A 61 18.51 -1.77 -14.17
CA CYS A 61 18.58 -0.85 -15.32
C CYS A 61 19.41 0.41 -14.98
N GLY A 62 19.26 0.92 -13.76
CA GLY A 62 20.02 2.05 -13.24
C GLY A 62 21.51 1.81 -13.10
N GLU A 63 22.00 0.57 -12.98
CA GLU A 63 23.45 0.32 -12.85
C GLU A 63 24.26 0.84 -14.04
N ASN A 64 23.64 0.92 -15.22
CA ASN A 64 24.28 1.43 -16.44
C ASN A 64 23.95 2.90 -16.75
N HIS A 65 22.97 3.49 -16.05
CA HIS A 65 22.35 4.76 -16.46
C HIS A 65 22.06 5.75 -15.31
N ALA A 66 22.28 5.35 -14.05
CA ALA A 66 22.04 6.19 -12.88
C ALA A 66 23.13 7.24 -12.73
N THR A 67 22.73 8.43 -12.30
CA THR A 67 23.66 9.46 -11.85
C THR A 67 23.76 9.41 -10.33
N PRO A 68 24.97 9.24 -9.75
CA PRO A 68 25.14 9.37 -8.32
C PRO A 68 24.77 10.80 -7.85
N SER A 69 23.91 10.88 -6.84
CA SER A 69 23.51 12.15 -6.22
C SER A 69 24.25 12.30 -4.89
N GLY A 70 25.41 12.97 -4.94
CA GLY A 70 26.33 13.06 -3.80
C GLY A 70 26.81 11.67 -3.35
N LYS A 71 26.41 11.24 -2.16
CA LYS A 71 26.78 9.93 -1.59
C LYS A 71 25.84 8.78 -2.00
N PHE A 72 24.73 9.08 -2.66
CA PHE A 72 23.73 8.07 -3.03
C PHE A 72 24.01 7.54 -4.43
N ARG A 73 24.04 6.22 -4.57
CA ARG A 73 24.23 5.52 -5.85
C ARG A 73 23.01 5.66 -6.76
N TYR A 74 21.82 5.72 -6.18
CA TYR A 74 20.57 5.88 -6.92
C TYR A 74 19.72 6.99 -6.30
N ASP A 75 19.14 7.83 -7.15
CA ASP A 75 18.18 8.87 -6.77
C ASP A 75 16.89 8.65 -7.57
N LEU A 76 15.79 8.38 -6.86
CA LEU A 76 14.49 8.15 -7.46
C LEU A 76 13.49 9.19 -6.96
N THR A 77 12.65 9.68 -7.86
CA THR A 77 11.59 10.64 -7.52
C THR A 77 10.24 10.17 -8.01
N ALA A 78 9.18 10.54 -7.30
CA ALA A 78 7.81 10.28 -7.72
C ALA A 78 7.45 11.14 -8.93
N VAL A 79 6.90 10.51 -9.96
CA VAL A 79 6.44 11.12 -11.20
C VAL A 79 5.00 10.66 -11.45
N VAL A 80 4.10 11.63 -11.59
CA VAL A 80 2.70 11.47 -12.01
C VAL A 80 2.62 11.58 -13.54
N ASP A 81 1.97 10.62 -14.19
CA ASP A 81 1.69 10.61 -15.61
C ASP A 81 0.46 11.46 -15.98
N GLU A 82 0.12 11.51 -17.26
CA GLU A 82 -1.03 12.27 -17.78
C GLU A 82 -2.38 11.74 -17.27
N ASP A 83 -2.44 10.44 -16.96
CA ASP A 83 -3.63 9.75 -16.46
C ASP A 83 -3.82 9.92 -14.95
N GLY A 84 -2.87 10.59 -14.27
CA GLY A 84 -2.88 10.83 -12.84
C GLY A 84 -2.44 9.62 -12.01
N PHE A 85 -1.84 8.61 -12.63
CA PHE A 85 -1.13 7.53 -11.93
C PHE A 85 0.31 7.99 -11.67
N TRP A 86 0.92 7.43 -10.63
CA TRP A 86 2.29 7.77 -10.29
C TRP A 86 3.14 6.53 -10.09
N LEU A 87 4.41 6.67 -10.46
CA LEU A 87 5.46 5.69 -10.25
C LEU A 87 6.73 6.40 -9.80
N MET A 88 7.68 5.62 -9.30
CA MET A 88 9.02 6.16 -9.10
C MET A 88 9.77 6.15 -10.42
N GLU A 89 10.62 7.15 -10.63
CA GLU A 89 11.53 7.19 -11.77
C GLU A 89 12.94 7.50 -11.28
N LEU A 90 13.91 6.83 -11.90
CA LEU A 90 15.32 7.05 -11.65
C LEU A 90 15.76 8.35 -12.35
N ILE A 91 16.39 9.24 -11.61
CA ILE A 91 16.93 10.48 -12.16
C ILE A 91 18.15 10.16 -13.04
N LYS A 92 18.11 10.54 -14.33
CA LYS A 92 19.18 10.29 -15.32
C LYS A 92 19.93 11.58 -15.66
N LEU A 93 21.19 11.46 -16.12
CA LEU A 93 22.07 12.60 -16.43
C LEU A 93 21.57 13.51 -17.58
N THR A 94 20.78 12.98 -18.51
CA THR A 94 20.35 13.68 -19.73
C THR A 94 19.01 14.40 -19.62
N SER A 95 18.28 14.20 -18.52
CA SER A 95 17.10 15.01 -18.22
C SER A 95 17.58 16.33 -17.61
N ASN A 96 17.50 17.42 -18.38
CA ASN A 96 17.63 18.78 -17.85
C ASN A 96 16.84 18.85 -16.55
N SER A 97 17.52 19.09 -15.43
CA SER A 97 16.94 19.11 -14.07
C SER A 97 15.77 20.08 -13.93
N ASP A 98 15.65 21.02 -14.87
CA ASP A 98 14.60 22.05 -14.90
C ASP A 98 13.24 21.53 -15.40
N ASN A 99 13.17 20.31 -15.97
CA ASN A 99 11.93 19.76 -16.56
C ASN A 99 11.22 18.70 -15.69
N LEU A 100 11.72 18.36 -14.50
CA LEU A 100 11.05 17.40 -13.62
C LEU A 100 10.22 18.08 -12.53
N THR A 101 9.68 19.27 -12.80
CA THR A 101 8.52 19.77 -12.06
C THR A 101 7.30 19.03 -12.58
N ASN A 102 6.96 17.91 -11.93
CA ASN A 102 5.77 17.18 -12.28
C ASN A 102 4.53 18.02 -11.92
N THR A 103 3.95 18.70 -12.93
CA THR A 103 2.76 19.54 -12.77
C THR A 103 1.46 18.74 -12.77
N ASN A 104 1.53 17.44 -13.10
CA ASN A 104 0.36 16.58 -13.17
C ASN A 104 -0.17 16.30 -11.77
N LYS A 105 -1.49 16.28 -11.66
CA LYS A 105 -2.19 16.03 -10.40
C LYS A 105 -2.59 14.57 -10.32
N LEU A 106 -2.50 14.01 -9.12
CA LEU A 106 -3.05 12.70 -8.83
C LEU A 106 -4.55 12.64 -9.14
N LYS A 107 -4.99 11.48 -9.62
CA LYS A 107 -6.39 11.22 -9.90
C LYS A 107 -7.23 11.24 -8.62
N ALA A 108 -8.29 12.05 -8.58
CA ALA A 108 -9.21 12.07 -7.43
C ALA A 108 -9.80 10.67 -7.17
N PRO A 109 -9.94 10.22 -5.91
CA PRO A 109 -9.81 10.97 -4.66
C PRO A 109 -8.40 10.97 -4.04
N GLN A 110 -7.38 10.54 -4.78
CA GLN A 110 -6.02 10.40 -4.27
C GLN A 110 -5.43 11.77 -3.92
N THR A 111 -4.61 11.79 -2.87
CA THR A 111 -3.88 12.98 -2.42
C THR A 111 -2.42 12.62 -2.25
N GLU A 112 -1.53 13.57 -2.51
CA GLU A 112 -0.08 13.37 -2.33
C GLU A 112 0.24 12.86 -0.92
N GLU A 113 -0.46 13.38 0.08
CA GLU A 113 -0.33 12.94 1.46
C GLU A 113 -0.79 11.49 1.69
N GLY A 114 -1.89 11.08 1.05
CA GLY A 114 -2.38 9.71 1.08
C GLY A 114 -1.39 8.74 0.44
N GLU A 115 -0.89 9.08 -0.76
CA GLU A 115 0.11 8.28 -1.48
C GLU A 115 1.42 8.17 -0.70
N ARG A 116 1.86 9.28 -0.11
CA ARG A 116 3.07 9.32 0.71
C ARG A 116 2.97 8.37 1.90
N ARG A 117 1.85 8.37 2.61
CA ARG A 117 1.63 7.44 3.74
C ARG A 117 1.50 6.00 3.29
N ALA A 118 0.84 5.76 2.15
CA ALA A 118 0.71 4.43 1.57
C ALA A 118 2.09 3.87 1.20
N PHE A 119 2.91 4.66 0.52
CA PHE A 119 4.28 4.33 0.19
C PHE A 119 5.13 4.10 1.43
N GLU A 120 5.02 4.97 2.43
CA GLU A 120 5.75 4.83 3.70
C GLU A 120 5.43 3.49 4.38
N ALA A 121 4.16 3.09 4.44
CA ALA A 121 3.77 1.80 5.00
C ALA A 121 4.41 0.61 4.25
N VAL A 122 4.45 0.65 2.91
CA VAL A 122 5.09 -0.40 2.10
C VAL A 122 6.60 -0.43 2.32
N ILE A 123 7.25 0.73 2.36
CA ILE A 123 8.68 0.81 2.64
C ILE A 123 8.98 0.36 4.07
N PHE A 124 8.16 0.71 5.05
CA PHE A 124 8.33 0.25 6.43
C PHE A 124 8.15 -1.27 6.53
N ALA A 125 7.24 -1.87 5.75
CA ALA A 125 7.12 -3.31 5.65
C ALA A 125 8.44 -3.98 5.19
N PHE A 126 9.18 -3.39 4.25
CA PHE A 126 10.46 -3.96 3.79
C PHE A 126 11.53 -3.99 4.89
N TYR A 127 11.44 -3.07 5.84
CA TYR A 127 12.37 -2.93 6.97
C TYR A 127 11.83 -3.54 8.26
N ASN A 128 10.69 -4.25 8.22
CA ASN A 128 9.96 -4.70 9.40
C ASN A 128 9.74 -3.60 10.44
N ARG A 129 9.53 -2.35 9.98
CA ARG A 129 9.20 -1.22 10.84
C ARG A 129 7.70 -1.15 11.10
N PRO A 130 7.28 -0.75 12.30
CA PRO A 130 5.86 -0.52 12.60
C PRO A 130 5.25 0.54 11.69
N TYR A 131 4.03 0.27 11.20
CA TYR A 131 3.16 1.23 10.53
C TYR A 131 1.71 1.04 10.99
N VAL A 132 0.86 2.04 10.70
CA VAL A 132 -0.54 2.07 11.16
C VAL A 132 -1.48 2.20 9.97
N ILE A 133 -2.58 1.45 10.02
CA ILE A 133 -3.68 1.48 9.06
C ILE A 133 -4.82 2.27 9.72
N ARG A 134 -5.19 3.42 9.15
CA ARG A 134 -6.16 4.33 9.80
C ARG A 134 -7.60 3.91 9.57
N ASP A 135 -7.89 3.54 8.33
CA ASP A 135 -9.22 3.21 7.85
C ASP A 135 -9.13 2.39 6.55
N TYR A 136 -10.29 1.93 6.08
CA TYR A 136 -10.40 1.13 4.86
C TYR A 136 -9.86 1.83 3.60
N GLY A 137 -10.03 3.14 3.48
CA GLY A 137 -9.46 3.93 2.38
C GLY A 137 -7.94 3.88 2.40
N SER A 138 -7.35 4.17 3.55
CA SER A 138 -5.89 4.12 3.73
C SER A 138 -5.33 2.72 3.47
N PHE A 139 -6.04 1.65 3.84
CA PHE A 139 -5.62 0.29 3.57
C PHE A 139 -5.59 -0.02 2.06
N LYS A 140 -6.61 0.41 1.32
CA LYS A 140 -6.61 0.27 -0.14
C LYS A 140 -5.45 1.01 -0.79
N ASP A 141 -5.12 2.21 -0.31
CA ASP A 141 -3.98 2.97 -0.84
C ASP A 141 -2.66 2.24 -0.59
N ILE A 142 -2.46 1.68 0.60
CA ILE A 142 -1.28 0.86 0.92
C ILE A 142 -1.18 -0.35 -0.02
N VAL A 143 -2.29 -1.07 -0.24
CA VAL A 143 -2.32 -2.23 -1.14
C VAL A 143 -2.01 -1.82 -2.58
N ARG A 144 -2.61 -0.72 -3.07
CA ARG A 144 -2.32 -0.21 -4.40
C ARG A 144 -0.84 0.21 -4.53
N SER A 145 -0.26 0.85 -3.52
CA SER A 145 1.16 1.19 -3.53
C SER A 145 2.04 -0.07 -3.57
N ALA A 146 1.69 -1.10 -2.81
CA ALA A 146 2.38 -2.40 -2.85
C ALA A 146 2.24 -3.08 -4.21
N ASP A 147 1.10 -2.95 -4.90
CA ASP A 147 0.89 -3.45 -6.24
C ASP A 147 1.81 -2.75 -7.25
N SER A 148 1.81 -1.42 -7.26
CA SER A 148 2.66 -0.61 -8.13
C SER A 148 4.15 -0.93 -7.94
N LEU A 149 4.56 -1.16 -6.69
CA LEU A 149 5.92 -1.55 -6.34
C LEU A 149 6.16 -3.07 -6.45
N CYS A 150 5.21 -3.86 -6.93
CA CYS A 150 5.31 -5.32 -7.03
C CYS A 150 5.81 -5.98 -5.72
N ALA A 151 5.21 -5.60 -4.59
CA ALA A 151 5.69 -5.92 -3.24
C ALA A 151 4.59 -6.42 -2.29
N ARG A 152 3.51 -6.99 -2.84
CA ARG A 152 2.42 -7.64 -2.07
C ARG A 152 2.92 -8.63 -1.00
N PRO A 153 3.91 -9.51 -1.28
CA PRO A 153 4.35 -10.49 -0.28
C PRO A 153 4.95 -9.82 0.97
N ALA A 154 5.79 -8.80 0.78
CA ALA A 154 6.39 -8.05 1.88
C ALA A 154 5.34 -7.35 2.74
N LEU A 155 4.32 -6.76 2.10
CA LEU A 155 3.18 -6.21 2.82
C LEU A 155 2.44 -7.30 3.59
N SER A 156 2.05 -8.38 2.93
CA SER A 156 1.27 -9.49 3.53
C SER A 156 1.93 -10.04 4.80
N HIS A 157 3.25 -10.27 4.79
CA HIS A 157 3.98 -10.79 5.95
C HIS A 157 3.98 -9.87 7.18
N THR A 158 3.74 -8.57 7.02
CA THR A 158 3.80 -7.59 8.12
C THR A 158 2.41 -7.15 8.59
N LEU A 159 1.34 -7.59 7.92
CA LEU A 159 -0.03 -7.15 8.19
C LEU A 159 -0.54 -7.54 9.58
N ASP A 160 -0.23 -8.74 10.08
CA ASP A 160 -0.66 -9.14 11.43
C ASP A 160 -0.14 -8.16 12.50
N SER A 161 1.11 -7.72 12.36
CA SER A 161 1.71 -6.70 13.23
C SER A 161 1.08 -5.32 13.03
N ALA A 162 0.72 -4.97 11.80
CA ALA A 162 0.05 -3.71 11.49
C ALA A 162 -1.38 -3.66 12.03
N PHE A 163 -2.13 -4.77 11.94
CA PHE A 163 -3.49 -4.90 12.47
C PHE A 163 -3.51 -4.75 13.98
N HIS A 164 -2.56 -5.37 14.69
CA HIS A 164 -2.44 -5.22 16.13
C HIS A 164 -2.26 -3.75 16.57
N ARG A 165 -1.60 -2.94 15.75
CA ARG A 165 -1.37 -1.49 16.00
C ARG A 165 -2.50 -0.60 15.51
N SER A 166 -3.51 -1.18 14.86
CA SER A 166 -4.54 -0.46 14.12
C SER A 166 -5.95 -0.88 14.55
N PRO A 167 -6.29 -0.79 15.85
CA PRO A 167 -7.60 -1.25 16.35
C PRO A 167 -8.76 -0.54 15.64
N GLY A 168 -8.62 0.76 15.36
CA GLY A 168 -9.64 1.54 14.63
C GLY A 168 -9.94 1.05 13.20
N PHE A 169 -8.99 0.34 12.57
CA PHE A 169 -9.22 -0.36 11.30
C PHE A 169 -9.83 -1.74 11.54
N THR A 170 -9.28 -2.53 12.47
CA THR A 170 -9.75 -3.91 12.71
C THR A 170 -11.19 -3.97 13.18
N ASP A 171 -11.61 -3.02 14.02
CA ASP A 171 -12.99 -2.92 14.53
C ASP A 171 -14.01 -2.68 13.40
N LYS A 172 -13.55 -2.16 12.26
CA LYS A 172 -14.37 -1.85 11.08
C LYS A 172 -14.24 -2.88 9.96
N ILE A 173 -13.54 -4.00 10.19
CA ILE A 173 -13.45 -5.10 9.20
C ILE A 173 -14.84 -5.62 8.87
N CYS A 174 -15.70 -5.80 9.88
CA CYS A 174 -17.07 -6.28 9.69
C CYS A 174 -17.90 -5.39 8.75
N GLN A 175 -17.64 -4.08 8.71
CA GLN A 175 -18.37 -3.15 7.83
C GLN A 175 -17.94 -3.28 6.37
N ASN A 176 -16.68 -3.67 6.14
CA ASN A 176 -16.05 -3.68 4.82
C ASN A 176 -15.68 -5.10 4.34
N SER A 177 -16.08 -6.15 5.07
CA SER A 177 -15.63 -7.55 4.86
C SER A 177 -15.87 -8.06 3.44
N GLY A 178 -16.97 -7.67 2.79
CA GLY A 178 -17.26 -8.04 1.41
C GLY A 178 -16.25 -7.52 0.39
N SER A 179 -15.68 -6.33 0.60
CA SER A 179 -14.61 -5.82 -0.26
C SER A 179 -13.22 -6.29 0.21
N LEU A 180 -13.02 -6.36 1.53
CA LEU A 180 -11.75 -6.80 2.12
C LEU A 180 -11.40 -8.25 1.80
N ILE A 181 -12.37 -9.14 1.64
CA ILE A 181 -12.10 -10.55 1.28
C ILE A 181 -11.38 -10.68 -0.07
N ARG A 182 -11.70 -9.80 -1.04
CA ARG A 182 -11.01 -9.75 -2.35
C ARG A 182 -9.58 -9.27 -2.20
N ILE A 183 -9.37 -8.22 -1.39
CA ILE A 183 -8.03 -7.70 -1.06
C ILE A 183 -7.20 -8.77 -0.32
N ALA A 184 -7.82 -9.49 0.61
CA ALA A 184 -7.16 -10.56 1.36
C ALA A 184 -6.72 -11.71 0.44
N LYS A 185 -7.57 -12.12 -0.51
CA LYS A 185 -7.20 -13.09 -1.56
C LYS A 185 -6.03 -12.57 -2.40
N GLN A 186 -6.10 -11.32 -2.86
CA GLN A 186 -5.06 -10.68 -3.67
C GLN A 186 -3.69 -10.62 -2.97
N LEU A 187 -3.69 -10.36 -1.66
CA LEU A 187 -2.49 -10.34 -0.82
C LEU A 187 -2.03 -11.73 -0.39
N HIS A 188 -2.83 -12.77 -0.65
CA HIS A 188 -2.68 -14.10 -0.08
C HIS A 188 -2.55 -14.07 1.45
N HIS A 189 -3.37 -13.24 2.12
CA HIS A 189 -3.33 -13.06 3.57
C HIS A 189 -4.41 -13.91 4.27
N PRO A 190 -4.07 -15.10 4.80
CA PRO A 190 -5.06 -16.10 5.22
C PRO A 190 -5.90 -15.66 6.42
N VAL A 191 -5.29 -14.96 7.38
CA VAL A 191 -5.99 -14.50 8.60
C VAL A 191 -7.08 -13.49 8.23
N LEU A 192 -6.73 -12.46 7.46
CA LEU A 192 -7.70 -11.45 7.02
C LEU A 192 -8.81 -12.08 6.17
N PHE A 193 -8.46 -13.02 5.28
CA PHE A 193 -9.44 -13.72 4.45
C PHE A 193 -10.46 -14.47 5.31
N ARG A 194 -9.97 -15.24 6.30
CA ARG A 194 -10.80 -15.99 7.24
C ARG A 194 -11.72 -15.08 8.03
N GLU A 195 -11.21 -14.00 8.61
CA GLU A 195 -12.03 -13.05 9.39
C GLU A 195 -13.11 -12.40 8.52
N CYS A 196 -12.78 -12.01 7.28
CA CYS A 196 -13.77 -11.46 6.35
C CYS A 196 -14.85 -12.51 5.99
N LEU A 197 -14.45 -13.76 5.76
CA LEU A 197 -15.36 -14.86 5.46
C LEU A 197 -16.34 -15.11 6.62
N ILE A 198 -15.85 -15.12 7.86
CA ILE A 198 -16.68 -15.28 9.07
C ILE A 198 -17.74 -14.17 9.14
N TYR A 199 -17.36 -12.91 8.94
CA TYR A 199 -18.32 -11.80 8.96
C TYR A 199 -19.35 -11.90 7.84
N GLU A 200 -18.93 -12.27 6.63
CA GLU A 200 -19.86 -12.39 5.50
C GLU A 200 -20.85 -13.54 5.70
N VAL A 201 -20.41 -14.69 6.22
CA VAL A 201 -21.32 -15.81 6.57
C VAL A 201 -22.27 -15.40 7.69
N SER A 202 -21.77 -14.73 8.73
CA SER A 202 -22.60 -14.28 9.86
C SER A 202 -23.69 -13.29 9.41
N LYS A 203 -23.36 -12.38 8.50
CA LYS A 203 -24.36 -11.47 7.89
C LYS A 203 -25.40 -12.24 7.08
N ALA A 204 -24.98 -13.29 6.38
CA ALA A 204 -25.89 -14.08 5.57
C ALA A 204 -26.98 -14.77 6.39
N GLU A 205 -26.59 -15.35 7.53
CA GLU A 205 -27.51 -15.95 8.49
C GLU A 205 -28.45 -14.93 9.14
N SER A 206 -27.97 -13.70 9.38
CA SER A 206 -28.74 -12.68 10.08
C SER A 206 -29.80 -11.99 9.20
N THR A 207 -29.66 -12.05 7.87
CA THR A 207 -30.58 -11.39 6.94
C THR A 207 -31.61 -12.35 6.38
N ALA A 208 -32.90 -12.00 6.48
CA ALA A 208 -34.00 -12.75 5.89
C ALA A 208 -33.99 -12.64 4.35
N GLY A 209 -33.18 -13.47 3.68
CA GLY A 209 -33.13 -13.52 2.22
C GLY A 209 -31.92 -14.28 1.68
N LYS A 210 -32.00 -15.62 1.62
CA LYS A 210 -30.91 -16.50 1.17
C LYS A 210 -30.54 -16.31 -0.31
N GLU A 211 -31.48 -15.84 -1.15
CA GLU A 211 -31.28 -15.72 -2.61
C GLU A 211 -30.23 -14.67 -2.99
N HIS A 212 -30.14 -13.55 -2.28
CA HIS A 212 -29.19 -12.49 -2.60
C HIS A 212 -27.73 -12.86 -2.29
N TRP A 213 -27.51 -13.82 -1.38
CA TRP A 213 -26.16 -14.27 -1.01
C TRP A 213 -25.55 -15.23 -2.01
N GLN A 214 -26.39 -15.95 -2.76
CA GLN A 214 -25.91 -16.89 -3.79
C GLN A 214 -25.23 -16.18 -4.96
N SER A 215 -25.57 -14.91 -5.21
CA SER A 215 -25.01 -14.12 -6.31
C SER A 215 -23.90 -13.14 -5.90
N LYS A 216 -23.65 -12.97 -4.59
CA LYS A 216 -22.77 -11.91 -4.04
C LYS A 216 -21.31 -11.98 -4.51
N PHE A 217 -20.82 -13.20 -4.77
CA PHE A 217 -19.44 -13.46 -5.18
C PHE A 217 -19.40 -14.13 -6.58
N ASN A 218 -20.40 -13.90 -7.43
CA ASN A 218 -20.39 -14.44 -8.80
C ASN A 218 -19.21 -13.94 -9.66
N ASP A 219 -18.57 -12.85 -9.25
CA ASP A 219 -17.36 -12.33 -9.86
C ASP A 219 -16.08 -13.10 -9.47
N ASP A 220 -16.13 -13.93 -8.41
CA ASP A 220 -14.98 -14.70 -7.93
C ASP A 220 -15.42 -16.09 -7.43
N GLU A 221 -15.27 -17.09 -8.29
CA GLU A 221 -15.70 -18.47 -8.03
C GLU A 221 -14.97 -19.13 -6.84
N ASP A 222 -13.71 -18.76 -6.56
CA ASP A 222 -13.00 -19.30 -5.39
C ASP A 222 -13.62 -18.78 -4.10
N ILE A 223 -13.85 -17.46 -4.02
CA ILE A 223 -14.48 -16.83 -2.86
C ILE A 223 -15.89 -17.38 -2.66
N LYS A 224 -16.65 -17.49 -3.76
CA LYS A 224 -18.01 -18.06 -3.74
C LYS A 224 -18.03 -19.50 -3.25
N SER A 225 -17.12 -20.35 -3.75
CA SER A 225 -16.99 -21.74 -3.32
C SER A 225 -16.68 -21.85 -1.83
N CYS A 226 -15.73 -21.05 -1.32
CA CYS A 226 -15.41 -20.98 0.10
C CYS A 226 -16.61 -20.50 0.93
N PHE A 227 -17.32 -19.46 0.47
CA PHE A 227 -18.47 -18.90 1.14
C PHE A 227 -19.64 -19.90 1.25
N ILE A 228 -19.99 -20.58 0.16
CA ILE A 228 -21.07 -21.58 0.15
C ILE A 228 -20.73 -22.74 1.08
N LYS A 229 -19.50 -23.26 1.03
CA LYS A 229 -19.05 -24.34 1.93
C LYS A 229 -19.10 -23.93 3.39
N ALA A 230 -18.68 -22.70 3.71
CA ALA A 230 -18.73 -22.18 5.07
C ALA A 230 -20.19 -22.04 5.56
N LEU A 231 -21.09 -21.53 4.72
CA LEU A 231 -22.51 -21.39 5.02
C LEU A 231 -23.16 -22.76 5.28
N GLN A 232 -22.93 -23.74 4.40
CA GLN A 232 -23.43 -25.11 4.56
C GLN A 232 -22.92 -25.78 5.84
N SER A 233 -21.65 -25.54 6.20
CA SER A 233 -21.06 -26.07 7.43
C SER A 233 -21.76 -25.51 8.68
N VAL A 234 -22.05 -24.20 8.69
CA VAL A 234 -22.78 -23.55 9.80
C VAL A 234 -24.22 -24.06 9.89
N ASP A 235 -24.94 -24.15 8.77
CA ASP A 235 -26.30 -24.69 8.71
C ASP A 235 -26.34 -26.15 9.22
N SER A 236 -25.37 -26.99 8.84
CA SER A 236 -25.25 -28.38 9.31
C SER A 236 -25.06 -28.47 10.83
N ILE A 237 -24.19 -27.64 11.39
CA ILE A 237 -23.95 -27.61 12.84
C ILE A 237 -25.21 -27.18 13.60
N ARG A 238 -25.93 -26.14 13.13
CA ARG A 238 -27.16 -25.69 13.81
C ARG A 238 -28.22 -26.78 13.83
N ASN A 239 -28.46 -27.43 12.68
CA ASN A 239 -29.46 -28.50 12.57
C ASN A 239 -29.09 -29.76 13.38
N SER A 240 -27.84 -29.90 13.84
CA SER A 240 -27.41 -31.01 14.71
C SER A 240 -27.59 -30.74 16.21
N ILE A 241 -27.86 -29.48 16.57
CA ILE A 241 -28.01 -29.01 17.96
C ILE A 241 -29.51 -28.82 18.32
N GLU A 242 -30.37 -28.62 17.32
CA GLU A 242 -31.85 -28.62 17.43
C GLU A 242 -32.44 -30.03 17.37
#